data_AF-A0A966EGR5-F1
#
_entry.id   AF-A0A966EGR5-F1
#
_cell.length_a   1.000
_cell.length_b   1.000
_cell.length_c   1.000
_cell.angle_alpha   90.00
_cell.angle_beta   90.00
_cell.angle_gamma   90.00
#
_symmetry.space_group_name_H-M   'P 1'
#
loop_
_entity.id
_entity.type
_entity.pdbx_description
1 polymer ?
#
loop_
_entity_poly.entity_id
_entity_poly.type
_entity_poly.pdbx_seq_one_letter_code
_entity_poly.pdbx_strand_id
1 'polypeptide(L)'
;MTTSQWLTLSDLGHRFGLSARHCGRVLDHEGWRDHSGHQTQAAMTAGAAQQHNSHHHISSNRWNADICAAVLSSHGQRPIKRSERVSQWVTLLEAMEEGSASISMSTEQMAEDLPNDLIDDVNHQLSHRGCRFQVQRLEESSSC
;
A
#
# COMPACT_ATOMS: atom_id res chain seq x y z
N MET A 1 -20.38 9.14 7.03
CA MET A 1 -20.06 9.12 5.60
C MET A 1 -18.68 8.51 5.46
N THR A 2 -18.56 7.23 5.11
CA THR A 2 -17.27 6.62 4.80
C THR A 2 -16.81 7.21 3.48
N THR A 3 -15.85 8.12 3.52
CA THR A 3 -15.15 8.58 2.31
C THR A 3 -14.39 7.39 1.75
N SER A 4 -14.93 6.76 0.70
CA SER A 4 -14.25 5.64 0.05
C SER A 4 -12.89 6.11 -0.45
N GLN A 5 -11.85 5.49 0.08
CA GLN A 5 -10.48 5.83 -0.24
C GLN A 5 -10.09 5.20 -1.58
N TRP A 6 -9.56 6.01 -2.48
CA TRP A 6 -9.05 5.56 -3.77
C TRP A 6 -7.56 5.29 -3.67
N LEU A 7 -7.16 4.05 -3.96
CA LEU A 7 -5.81 3.56 -3.71
C LEU A 7 -5.13 3.11 -4.99
N THR A 8 -3.80 3.14 -4.98
CA THR A 8 -3.05 2.34 -5.96
C THR A 8 -3.21 0.86 -5.64
N LEU A 9 -2.84 0.02 -6.60
CA LEU A 9 -2.85 -1.43 -6.43
C LEU A 9 -1.81 -1.89 -5.38
N SER A 10 -0.71 -1.14 -5.24
CA SER A 10 0.29 -1.37 -4.18
C SER A 10 -0.30 -1.08 -2.80
N ASP A 11 -0.90 0.10 -2.60
CA ASP A 11 -1.48 0.48 -1.30
C ASP A 11 -2.62 -0.45 -0.88
N LEU A 12 -3.43 -0.87 -1.85
CA LEU A 12 -4.48 -1.86 -1.62
C LEU A 12 -3.88 -3.20 -1.18
N GLY A 13 -2.85 -3.68 -1.86
CA GLY A 13 -2.12 -4.89 -1.49
C GLY A 13 -1.56 -4.84 -0.07
N HIS A 14 -0.95 -3.71 0.33
CA HIS A 14 -0.41 -3.51 1.68
C HIS A 14 -1.47 -3.64 2.79
N ARG A 15 -2.75 -3.41 2.52
CA ARG A 15 -3.83 -3.65 3.51
C ARG A 15 -4.07 -5.12 3.80
N PHE A 16 -3.69 -5.99 2.88
CA PHE A 16 -3.86 -7.44 2.97
C PHE A 16 -2.53 -8.19 3.11
N GLY A 17 -1.40 -7.48 3.21
CA GLY A 17 -0.07 -8.08 3.19
C GLY A 17 0.29 -8.72 1.84
N LEU A 18 -0.31 -8.23 0.77
CA LEU A 18 -0.13 -8.72 -0.59
C LEU A 18 0.74 -7.76 -1.39
N SER A 19 1.58 -8.30 -2.28
CA SER A 19 2.22 -7.48 -3.30
C SER A 19 1.17 -6.97 -4.31
N ALA A 20 1.46 -5.84 -4.97
CA ALA A 20 0.63 -5.33 -6.07
C ALA A 20 0.37 -6.41 -7.14
N ARG A 21 1.37 -7.23 -7.47
CA ARG A 21 1.21 -8.37 -8.39
C ARG A 21 0.20 -9.41 -7.91
N HIS A 22 0.17 -9.71 -6.62
CA HIS A 22 -0.76 -10.69 -6.06
C HIS A 22 -2.18 -10.10 -6.00
N CYS A 23 -2.33 -8.90 -5.45
CA CYS A 23 -3.60 -8.17 -5.46
C CYS A 23 -4.15 -8.04 -6.89
N GLY A 24 -3.29 -7.75 -7.86
CA GLY A 24 -3.66 -7.59 -9.25
C GLY A 24 -4.13 -8.88 -9.92
N ARG A 25 -3.64 -10.05 -9.47
CA ARG A 25 -4.12 -11.36 -9.94
C ARG A 25 -5.49 -11.71 -9.38
N VAL A 26 -5.78 -11.31 -8.14
CA VAL A 26 -7.14 -11.52 -7.57
C VAL A 26 -8.16 -10.69 -8.35
N LEU A 27 -7.83 -9.43 -8.66
CA LEU A 27 -8.70 -8.56 -9.46
C LEU A 27 -8.84 -9.05 -10.92
N ASP A 28 -7.80 -9.66 -11.49
CA ASP A 28 -7.86 -10.31 -12.80
C ASP A 28 -8.77 -11.55 -12.79
N HIS A 29 -8.67 -12.39 -11.75
CA HIS A 29 -9.57 -13.54 -11.57
C HIS A 29 -11.05 -13.12 -11.38
N GLU A 30 -11.30 -11.96 -10.79
CA GLU A 30 -12.65 -11.37 -10.70
C GLU A 30 -13.13 -10.75 -12.04
N GLY A 31 -12.26 -10.68 -13.05
CA GLY A 31 -12.55 -10.01 -14.32
C GLY A 31 -12.57 -8.49 -14.22
N TRP A 32 -12.03 -7.92 -13.14
CA TRP A 32 -11.98 -6.48 -12.89
C TRP A 32 -10.70 -5.84 -13.43
N ARG A 33 -9.68 -6.65 -13.66
CA ARG A 33 -8.44 -6.26 -14.32
C ARG A 33 -8.25 -7.13 -15.56
N ASP A 34 -7.68 -6.57 -16.61
CA ASP A 34 -7.31 -7.32 -17.80
C ASP A 34 -5.84 -7.76 -17.77
N HIS A 35 -5.47 -8.60 -18.74
CA HIS A 35 -4.10 -9.09 -18.93
C HIS A 35 -3.09 -7.98 -19.26
N SER A 36 -3.54 -6.80 -19.72
CA SER A 36 -2.69 -5.62 -19.91
C SER A 36 -2.52 -4.80 -18.64
N GLY A 37 -3.19 -5.19 -17.56
CA GLY A 37 -3.13 -4.55 -16.25
C GLY A 37 -4.07 -3.37 -16.09
N HIS A 38 -4.93 -3.10 -17.07
CA HIS A 38 -5.95 -2.05 -17.02
C HIS A 38 -7.22 -2.55 -16.32
N GLN A 39 -7.99 -1.61 -15.80
CA GLN A 39 -9.31 -1.88 -15.23
C GLN A 39 -10.32 -2.15 -16.34
N THR A 40 -11.16 -3.17 -16.15
CA THR A 40 -12.21 -3.52 -17.12
C THR A 40 -13.44 -2.61 -16.96
N GLN A 41 -14.30 -2.59 -17.97
CA GLN A 41 -15.59 -1.89 -17.89
C GLN A 41 -16.47 -2.42 -16.74
N ALA A 42 -16.32 -3.70 -16.39
CA ALA A 42 -17.03 -4.31 -15.26
C ALA A 42 -16.60 -3.67 -13.93
N ALA A 43 -15.29 -3.45 -13.73
CA ALA A 43 -14.77 -2.79 -12.54
C ALA A 43 -15.24 -1.34 -12.41
N MET A 44 -15.29 -0.60 -13.53
CA MET A 44 -15.80 0.78 -13.55
C MET A 44 -17.30 0.84 -13.25
N THR A 45 -18.09 -0.06 -13.84
CA THR A 45 -19.54 -0.15 -13.60
C THR A 45 -19.85 -0.52 -12.15
N ALA A 46 -19.03 -1.38 -11.55
CA ALA A 46 -19.15 -1.76 -10.14
C ALA A 46 -18.68 -0.65 -9.17
N GLY A 47 -18.12 0.45 -9.67
CA GLY A 47 -17.49 1.50 -8.84
C GLY A 47 -16.19 1.06 -8.18
N ALA A 48 -15.66 -0.11 -8.53
CA ALA A 48 -14.44 -0.69 -7.98
C ALA A 48 -13.17 -0.02 -8.51
N ALA A 49 -13.24 0.56 -9.71
CA ALA A 49 -12.11 1.16 -10.37
C ALA A 49 -12.49 2.49 -11.03
N GLN A 50 -11.54 3.43 -11.05
CA GLN A 50 -11.71 4.71 -11.72
C GLN A 50 -10.44 5.10 -12.46
N GLN A 51 -10.61 5.65 -13.65
CA GLN A 51 -9.51 6.13 -14.45
C GLN A 51 -9.16 7.54 -13.97
N HIS A 52 -8.00 7.68 -13.32
CA HIS A 52 -7.51 8.98 -12.94
C HIS A 52 -6.71 9.58 -14.09
N ASN A 53 -7.34 10.46 -14.85
CA ASN A 53 -6.67 11.26 -15.86
C ASN A 53 -5.95 12.43 -15.17
N SER A 54 -4.69 12.24 -14.82
CA SER A 54 -3.81 13.38 -14.54
C SER A 54 -3.48 14.08 -15.86
N HIS A 55 -3.66 15.40 -15.89
CA HIS A 55 -3.41 16.25 -17.07
C HIS A 55 -1.98 16.17 -17.62
N HIS A 56 -1.05 15.54 -16.88
CA HIS A 56 0.30 15.26 -17.32
C HIS A 56 0.63 13.78 -17.07
N HIS A 57 0.76 13.06 -18.17
CA HIS A 57 1.40 11.76 -18.40
C HIS A 57 1.18 10.63 -17.36
N ILE A 58 0.52 9.56 -17.85
CA ILE A 58 0.22 8.24 -17.25
C ILE A 58 -1.05 8.23 -16.39
N SER A 59 -2.14 7.70 -16.96
CA SER A 59 -3.34 7.34 -16.21
C SER A 59 -2.98 6.26 -15.18
N SER A 60 -3.10 6.58 -13.89
CA SER A 60 -2.94 5.58 -12.83
C SER A 60 -4.32 4.98 -12.50
N ASN A 61 -4.41 3.65 -12.54
CA ASN A 61 -5.62 2.95 -12.15
C ASN A 61 -5.82 3.14 -10.64
N ARG A 62 -6.96 3.72 -10.25
CA ARG A 62 -7.34 3.90 -8.85
C ARG A 62 -8.42 2.91 -8.49
N TRP A 63 -8.23 2.22 -7.37
CA TRP A 63 -9.12 1.17 -6.89
C TRP A 63 -9.84 1.63 -5.63
N ASN A 64 -11.16 1.42 -5.59
CA ASN A 64 -11.96 1.71 -4.43
C ASN A 64 -11.62 0.72 -3.31
N ALA A 65 -11.07 1.23 -2.20
CA ALA A 65 -10.56 0.40 -1.12
C ALA A 65 -11.63 -0.51 -0.52
N ASP A 66 -12.86 -0.03 -0.34
CA ASP A 66 -13.93 -0.77 0.34
C ASP A 66 -14.46 -1.90 -0.56
N ILE A 67 -14.72 -1.58 -1.82
CA ILE A 67 -15.23 -2.53 -2.81
C ILE A 67 -14.19 -3.60 -3.12
N CYS A 68 -12.93 -3.20 -3.32
CA CYS A 68 -11.86 -4.16 -3.57
C CYS A 68 -11.52 -4.98 -2.33
N ALA A 69 -11.66 -4.41 -1.11
CA ALA A 69 -11.48 -5.18 0.12
C ALA A 69 -12.53 -6.29 0.27
N ALA A 70 -13.78 -6.04 -0.15
CA ALA A 70 -14.82 -7.05 -0.15
C ALA A 70 -14.48 -8.22 -1.10
N VAL A 71 -14.00 -7.93 -2.31
CA VAL A 71 -13.56 -8.95 -3.27
C VAL A 71 -12.34 -9.72 -2.77
N LEU A 72 -11.31 -9.01 -2.28
CA LEU A 72 -10.14 -9.69 -1.71
C LEU A 72 -10.55 -10.63 -0.58
N SER A 73 -11.52 -10.22 0.25
CA SER A 73 -12.07 -11.04 1.33
C SER A 73 -12.86 -12.26 0.83
N SER A 74 -13.63 -12.13 -0.26
CA SER A 74 -14.34 -13.28 -0.85
C SER A 74 -13.38 -14.31 -1.46
N HIS A 75 -12.20 -13.87 -1.90
CA HIS A 75 -11.09 -14.73 -2.34
C HIS A 75 -10.22 -15.26 -1.18
N GLY A 76 -10.71 -15.17 0.06
CA GLY A 76 -10.07 -15.75 1.24
C GLY A 76 -8.94 -14.91 1.84
N GLN A 77 -8.68 -13.71 1.31
CA GLN A 77 -7.68 -12.80 1.86
C GLN A 77 -8.24 -12.11 3.11
N ARG A 78 -7.42 -11.95 4.14
CA ARG A 78 -7.85 -11.25 5.36
C ARG A 78 -7.11 -9.92 5.47
N PRO A 79 -7.81 -8.80 5.70
CA PRO A 79 -7.15 -7.54 5.98
C PRO A 79 -6.23 -7.71 7.18
N ILE A 80 -4.99 -7.26 7.05
CA ILE A 80 -4.07 -7.20 8.18
C ILE A 80 -4.51 -6.01 9.05
N LYS A 81 -4.59 -6.24 10.36
CA LYS A 81 -4.91 -5.15 11.28
C LYS A 81 -3.86 -4.07 11.16
N ARG A 82 -4.29 -2.80 11.12
CA ARG A 82 -3.37 -1.66 11.03
C ARG A 82 -2.26 -1.73 12.10
N SER A 83 -2.61 -2.08 13.34
CA SER A 83 -1.67 -2.26 14.45
C SER A 83 -0.61 -3.33 14.19
N GLU A 84 -0.97 -4.41 13.50
CA GLU A 84 -0.07 -5.50 13.13
C GLU A 84 0.90 -5.05 12.04
N ARG A 85 0.41 -4.33 11.02
CA ARG A 85 1.30 -3.71 10.00
C ARG A 85 2.29 -2.76 10.63
N VAL A 86 1.84 -1.88 11.54
CA VAL A 86 2.72 -0.94 12.26
C VAL A 86 3.77 -1.73 13.04
N SER A 87 3.38 -2.75 13.80
CA SER A 87 4.32 -3.56 14.58
C SER A 87 5.38 -4.24 13.71
N GLN A 88 4.99 -4.78 12.55
CA GLN A 88 5.92 -5.43 11.62
C GLN A 88 6.96 -4.45 11.09
N TRP A 89 6.52 -3.25 10.69
CA TRP A 89 7.41 -2.19 10.22
C TRP A 89 8.37 -1.69 11.31
N VAL A 90 7.87 -1.46 12.52
CA VAL A 90 8.70 -1.05 13.66
C VAL A 90 9.78 -2.08 13.93
N THR A 91 9.42 -3.37 14.01
CA THR A 91 10.39 -4.46 14.24
C THR A 91 11.42 -4.57 13.12
N LEU A 92 11.02 -4.39 11.86
CA LEU A 92 11.94 -4.43 10.73
C LEU A 92 12.97 -3.28 10.79
N LEU A 93 12.49 -2.04 10.96
CA LEU A 93 13.35 -0.86 10.97
C LEU A 93 14.28 -0.85 12.19
N GLU A 94 13.79 -1.27 13.36
CA GLU A 94 14.58 -1.44 14.58
C GLU A 94 15.71 -2.47 14.39
N ALA A 95 15.40 -3.64 13.81
CA ALA A 95 16.41 -4.66 13.53
C ALA A 95 17.45 -4.22 12.48
N MET A 96 17.06 -3.38 11.52
CA MET A 96 17.98 -2.81 10.53
C MET A 96 18.91 -1.77 11.15
N GLU A 97 18.39 -0.89 12.02
CA GLU A 97 19.17 0.11 12.75
C GLU A 97 20.18 -0.52 13.72
N GLU A 98 19.82 -1.64 14.36
CA GLU A 98 20.72 -2.41 15.22
C GLU A 98 21.84 -3.14 14.45
N GLY A 99 21.86 -3.05 13.11
CA GLY A 99 22.93 -3.56 12.28
C GLY A 99 22.77 -5.04 11.94
N SER A 100 21.57 -5.47 11.56
CA SER A 100 21.37 -6.82 11.02
C SER A 100 22.26 -7.06 9.79
N ALA A 101 23.32 -7.85 9.95
CA ALA A 101 24.37 -8.12 8.96
C ALA A 101 23.89 -8.83 7.68
N SER A 102 22.58 -9.10 7.55
CA SER A 102 21.98 -9.88 6.47
C SER A 102 21.21 -9.03 5.45
N ILE A 103 21.09 -7.71 5.64
CA ILE A 103 20.32 -6.84 4.75
C ILE A 103 21.27 -5.88 4.04
N SER A 104 21.39 -6.02 2.71
CA SER A 104 22.25 -5.18 1.85
C SER A 104 21.65 -3.79 1.55
N MET A 105 20.44 -3.53 2.02
CA MET A 105 19.65 -2.33 1.81
C MET A 105 19.67 -1.49 3.08
N SER A 106 19.81 -0.16 2.96
CA SER A 106 19.83 0.71 4.14
C SER A 106 18.44 0.86 4.75
N THR A 107 18.37 1.25 6.04
CA THR A 107 17.11 1.50 6.74
C THR A 107 16.29 2.58 6.05
N GLU A 108 16.94 3.60 5.49
CA GLU A 108 16.29 4.67 4.70
C GLU A 108 15.67 4.12 3.42
N GLN A 109 16.42 3.30 2.67
CA GLN A 109 15.91 2.71 1.44
C GLN A 109 14.70 1.82 1.71
N MET A 110 14.73 1.04 2.80
CA MET A 110 13.59 0.20 3.20
C MET A 110 12.39 1.04 3.64
N ALA A 111 12.64 2.18 4.28
CA ALA A 111 11.59 3.09 4.71
C ALA A 111 10.85 3.77 3.54
N GLU A 112 11.44 3.84 2.33
CA GLU A 112 10.75 4.32 1.13
C GLU A 112 9.55 3.44 0.74
N ASP A 113 9.59 2.15 1.09
CA ASP A 113 8.49 1.21 0.85
C ASP A 113 7.40 1.28 1.94
N LEU A 114 7.58 2.09 3.00
CA LEU A 114 6.60 2.27 4.06
C LEU A 114 5.38 3.06 3.52
N PRO A 115 4.15 2.53 3.63
CA PRO A 115 2.96 3.26 3.24
C PRO A 115 2.82 4.59 3.99
N ASN A 116 2.56 5.67 3.25
CA ASN A 116 2.43 7.04 3.80
C ASN A 116 1.42 7.15 4.94
N ASP A 117 0.35 6.34 4.91
CA ASP A 117 -0.65 6.32 5.96
C ASP A 117 -0.13 5.73 7.27
N LEU A 118 0.94 4.93 7.27
CA LEU A 118 1.51 4.27 8.45
C LEU A 118 2.67 5.04 9.10
N ILE A 119 3.26 6.02 8.40
CA ILE A 119 4.48 6.72 8.84
C ILE A 119 4.33 7.26 10.26
N ASP A 120 3.24 7.99 10.54
CA ASP A 120 3.05 8.64 11.84
C ASP A 120 2.96 7.62 12.99
N ASP A 121 2.25 6.52 12.78
CA ASP A 121 2.09 5.45 13.79
C ASP A 121 3.40 4.66 14.00
N VAL A 122 4.15 4.41 12.93
CA VAL A 122 5.45 3.72 12.98
C VAL A 122 6.47 4.58 13.72
N ASN A 123 6.59 5.86 13.38
CA ASN A 123 7.49 6.81 14.05
C ASN A 123 7.16 6.99 15.54
N HIS A 124 5.88 7.05 15.88
CA HIS A 124 5.45 7.08 17.27
C HIS A 124 5.91 5.82 18.04
N GLN A 125 5.79 4.64 17.45
CA GLN A 125 6.27 3.41 18.11
C GLN A 125 7.80 3.30 18.16
N LEU A 126 8.51 3.69 17.10
CA LEU A 126 9.98 3.72 17.07
C LEU A 126 10.53 4.63 18.17
N SER A 127 9.99 5.85 18.30
CA SER A 127 10.39 6.78 19.34
C SER A 127 10.09 6.25 20.75
N HIS A 128 8.92 5.60 20.94
CA HIS A 128 8.56 4.98 22.21
C HIS A 128 9.50 3.84 22.62
N ARG A 129 10.07 3.12 21.64
CA ARG A 129 11.06 2.06 21.86
C ARG A 129 12.50 2.57 22.00
N GLY A 130 12.72 3.87 21.81
CA GLY A 130 14.06 4.48 21.86
C GLY A 130 14.88 4.31 20.59
N CYS A 131 14.27 3.86 19.49
CA CYS A 131 14.92 3.82 18.18
C CYS A 131 15.13 5.26 17.68
N ARG A 132 16.37 5.58 17.29
CA ARG A 132 16.75 6.92 16.82
C ARG A 132 16.31 7.18 15.37
N PHE A 133 16.14 6.11 14.61
CA PHE A 133 15.66 6.18 13.25
C PHE A 133 14.20 6.66 13.22
N GLN A 134 13.91 7.56 12.29
CA GLN A 134 12.57 8.10 12.05
C GLN A 134 12.36 8.15 10.55
N VAL A 135 11.24 7.60 10.09
CA VAL A 135 10.89 7.58 8.68
C VAL A 135 10.48 8.98 8.25
N GLN A 136 11.14 9.51 7.23
CA GLN A 136 10.72 10.75 6.60
C GLN A 136 9.60 10.46 5.60
N ARG A 137 8.55 11.28 5.64
CA ARG A 137 7.57 11.29 4.55
C ARG A 137 8.31 11.81 3.32
N LEU A 138 8.37 10.98 2.27
CA LEU A 138 8.72 11.47 0.97
C LEU A 138 7.57 12.40 0.56
N GLU A 139 7.73 13.70 0.82
CA GLU A 139 6.86 14.68 0.19
C GLU A 139 7.12 14.51 -1.30
N GLU A 140 6.17 13.88 -2.02
CA GLU A 140 6.09 13.98 -3.47
C GLU A 140 6.12 15.48 -3.75
N SER A 141 7.32 15.95 -4.08
CA SER A 141 7.58 17.34 -4.38
C SER A 141 6.70 17.63 -5.56
N SER A 142 5.57 18.27 -5.28
CA SER A 142 4.72 18.91 -6.27
C SER A 142 5.54 20.09 -6.82
N SER A 143 6.55 19.76 -7.61
CA SER A 143 7.42 20.73 -8.25
C SER A 143 6.75 21.14 -9.56
N CYS A 144 5.99 22.22 -9.43
CA CYS A 144 5.62 23.27 -10.40
C CYS A 144 5.28 22.87 -11.84
#